data_AF-A0A6J7GIB4-F1
#
_entry.id   AF-A0A6J7GIB4-F1
#
_cell.length_a   1.000
_cell.length_b   1.000
_cell.length_c   1.000
_cell.angle_alpha   90.00
_cell.angle_beta   90.00
_cell.angle_gamma   90.00
#
_symmetry.space_group_name_H-M   'P 1'
#
loop_
_entity.id
_entity.type
_entity.pdbx_description
1 polymer ?
#
loop_
_entity_poly.entity_id
_entity_poly.type
_entity_poly.pdbx_seq_one_letter_code
_entity_poly.pdbx_strand_id
1 'polypeptide(L)'
;MLDGLRFLRDNPILRRLTAILATLNFFYFAAAALLVLYTSDLLHSGELTFTALSVGAALGTVASRFIVSRFSTRFGSTGTITLALWVWAVSSVGIAFTSNRYVAIASYVILGIGNGLWTIINTTLRQQLTPARMLGRMNAAFRTVSWGVVPFGAAFGGVAARYLGLRGPFIVFAIVMVGSAVFARPILKPLSSEVIGTTVRT
;
A
#
# COMPACT_ATOMS: atom_id res chain seq x y z
N MET A 1 11.47 0.82 -22.54
CA MET A 1 10.30 0.72 -21.63
C MET A 1 9.43 -0.48 -21.95
N LEU A 2 9.12 -0.76 -23.23
CA LEU A 2 8.34 -1.93 -23.65
C LEU A 2 8.90 -3.26 -23.14
N ASP A 3 10.22 -3.45 -23.15
CA ASP A 3 10.84 -4.67 -22.59
C ASP A 3 10.58 -4.83 -21.09
N GLY A 4 10.51 -3.72 -20.35
CA GLY A 4 10.20 -3.73 -18.91
C GLY A 4 8.74 -4.08 -18.65
N LEU A 5 7.82 -3.57 -19.48
CA LEU A 5 6.40 -3.93 -19.42
C LEU A 5 6.16 -5.39 -19.80
N ARG A 6 6.82 -5.89 -20.86
CA ARG A 6 6.77 -7.31 -21.26
C ARG A 6 7.30 -8.19 -20.12
N PHE A 7 8.47 -7.86 -19.57
CA PHE A 7 9.04 -8.57 -18.43
C PHE A 7 8.11 -8.58 -17.20
N LEU A 8 7.50 -7.44 -16.87
CA LEU A 8 6.54 -7.34 -15.77
C LEU A 8 5.29 -8.20 -16.05
N ARG A 9 4.81 -8.22 -17.29
CA ARG A 9 3.64 -9.01 -17.71
C ARG A 9 3.92 -10.51 -17.65
N ASP A 10 5.12 -10.92 -18.05
CA ASP A 10 5.53 -12.32 -18.17
C ASP A 10 5.92 -12.92 -16.80
N ASN A 11 6.36 -12.09 -15.84
CA ASN A 11 6.63 -12.53 -14.46
C ASN A 11 5.35 -12.47 -13.59
N PRO A 12 4.75 -13.61 -13.21
CA PRO A 12 3.47 -13.64 -12.49
C PRO A 12 3.55 -12.99 -11.11
N ILE A 13 4.69 -13.10 -10.42
CA ILE A 13 4.95 -12.46 -9.12
C ILE A 13 4.90 -10.93 -9.25
N LEU A 14 5.72 -10.39 -10.16
CA LEU A 14 5.84 -8.95 -10.36
C LEU A 14 4.53 -8.35 -10.83
N ARG A 15 3.82 -9.02 -11.73
CA ARG A 15 2.47 -8.63 -12.16
C ARG A 15 1.49 -8.53 -11.00
N ARG A 16 1.44 -9.54 -10.12
CA ARG A 16 0.55 -9.53 -8.95
C ARG A 16 0.89 -8.43 -7.96
N LEU A 17 2.17 -8.27 -7.59
CA LEU A 17 2.60 -7.20 -6.70
C LEU A 17 2.25 -5.81 -7.26
N THR A 18 2.41 -5.62 -8.57
CA THR A 18 2.05 -4.39 -9.25
C THR A 18 0.54 -4.16 -9.24
N ALA A 19 -0.26 -5.20 -9.51
CA ALA A 19 -1.72 -5.12 -9.52
C ALA A 19 -2.30 -4.82 -8.13
N ILE A 20 -1.76 -5.47 -7.09
CA ILE A 20 -2.11 -5.17 -5.70
C ILE A 20 -1.78 -3.70 -5.44
N LEU A 21 -0.53 -3.28 -5.61
CA LEU A 21 -0.14 -1.90 -5.31
C LEU A 21 -0.91 -0.86 -6.10
N ALA A 22 -1.19 -1.10 -7.39
CA ALA A 22 -2.00 -0.20 -8.20
C ALA A 22 -3.43 -0.07 -7.63
N THR A 23 -4.04 -1.19 -7.24
CA THR A 23 -5.36 -1.17 -6.59
C THR A 23 -5.31 -0.40 -5.28
N LEU A 24 -4.32 -0.67 -4.42
CA LEU A 24 -4.20 0.00 -3.14
C LEU A 24 -3.96 1.52 -3.31
N ASN A 25 -3.09 1.90 -4.24
CA ASN A 25 -2.83 3.29 -4.57
C ASN A 25 -4.08 4.00 -5.09
N PHE A 26 -4.84 3.37 -5.99
CA PHE A 26 -6.06 3.95 -6.54
C PHE A 26 -7.02 4.38 -5.41
N PHE A 27 -7.33 3.48 -4.48
CA PHE A 27 -8.25 3.78 -3.38
C PHE A 27 -7.63 4.65 -2.29
N TYR A 28 -6.33 4.50 -2.01
CA TYR A 28 -5.63 5.37 -1.08
C TYR A 28 -5.67 6.82 -1.57
N PHE A 29 -5.36 7.06 -2.84
CA PHE A 29 -5.37 8.41 -3.41
C PHE A 29 -6.79 8.95 -3.66
N ALA A 30 -7.80 8.07 -3.80
CA ALA A 30 -9.20 8.49 -3.74
C ALA A 30 -9.57 9.11 -2.38
N ALA A 31 -9.07 8.55 -1.29
CA ALA A 31 -9.25 9.11 0.05
C ALA A 31 -8.30 10.30 0.31
N ALA A 32 -7.04 10.19 -0.09
CA ALA A 32 -6.01 11.20 0.18
C ALA A 32 -6.28 12.53 -0.54
N ALA A 33 -6.91 12.51 -1.71
CA ALA A 33 -7.35 13.72 -2.42
C ALA A 33 -8.34 14.57 -1.58
N LEU A 34 -9.04 13.93 -0.66
CA LEU A 34 -10.03 14.55 0.23
C LEU A 34 -9.49 14.77 1.64
N LEU A 35 -8.21 14.50 1.88
CA LEU A 35 -7.63 14.53 3.22
C LEU A 35 -7.71 15.91 3.87
N VAL A 36 -7.57 16.97 3.08
CA VAL A 36 -7.71 18.36 3.56
C VAL A 36 -9.14 18.62 4.05
N LEU A 37 -10.15 18.25 3.25
CA LEU A 37 -11.56 18.34 3.64
C LEU A 37 -11.86 17.45 4.85
N TYR A 38 -11.27 16.26 4.92
CA TYR A 38 -11.40 15.38 6.08
C TYR A 38 -10.87 16.05 7.37
N THR A 39 -9.70 16.68 7.32
CA THR A 39 -9.15 17.39 8.49
C THR A 39 -9.97 18.62 8.88
N SER A 40 -10.44 19.38 7.90
CA SER A 40 -11.27 20.57 8.11
C SER A 40 -12.65 20.21 8.66
N ASP A 41 -13.38 19.35 7.96
CA ASP A 41 -14.83 19.20 8.13
C ASP A 41 -15.19 18.04 9.07
N LEU A 42 -14.39 16.97 9.13
CA LEU A 42 -14.65 15.87 10.07
C LEU A 42 -13.95 16.05 11.39
N LEU A 43 -12.70 16.50 11.36
CA LEU A 43 -11.89 16.63 12.57
C LEU A 43 -11.98 18.01 13.20
N HIS A 44 -12.60 19.00 12.53
CA HIS A 44 -12.67 20.40 12.98
C HIS A 44 -11.29 20.93 13.39
N SER A 45 -10.25 20.43 12.74
CA SER A 45 -8.86 20.61 13.15
C SER A 45 -8.07 21.00 11.91
N GLY A 46 -7.73 22.29 11.80
CA GLY A 46 -7.11 22.89 10.62
C GLY A 46 -5.74 22.32 10.23
N GLU A 47 -4.98 23.10 9.46
CA GLU A 47 -3.75 22.70 8.74
C GLU A 47 -2.68 21.97 9.55
N LEU A 48 -2.59 22.25 10.87
CA LEU A 48 -1.71 21.56 11.81
C LEU A 48 -1.97 20.05 11.89
N THR A 49 -3.23 19.62 11.82
CA THR A 49 -3.59 18.19 11.91
C THR A 49 -3.22 17.45 10.63
N PHE A 50 -3.41 18.08 9.47
CA PHE A 50 -2.96 17.54 8.20
C PHE A 50 -1.44 17.30 8.19
N THR A 51 -0.68 18.29 8.68
CA THR A 51 0.78 18.15 8.85
C THR A 51 1.12 17.03 9.83
N ALA A 52 0.45 16.96 10.98
CA ALA A 52 0.67 15.90 11.97
C ALA A 52 0.37 14.49 11.44
N LEU A 53 -0.69 14.32 10.63
CA LEU A 53 -1.01 13.06 9.96
C LEU A 53 0.12 12.64 9.00
N SER A 54 0.59 13.58 8.19
CA SER A 54 1.67 13.36 7.22
C SER A 54 2.99 13.00 7.89
N VAL A 55 3.36 13.72 8.95
CA VAL A 55 4.54 13.43 9.79
C VAL A 55 4.38 12.08 10.48
N GLY A 56 3.18 11.77 11.00
CA GLY A 56 2.87 10.49 11.62
C GLY A 56 3.11 9.32 10.66
N ALA A 57 2.61 9.41 9.43
CA ALA A 57 2.86 8.39 8.40
C ALA A 57 4.34 8.25 8.03
N ALA A 58 5.09 9.35 7.97
CA ALA A 58 6.54 9.31 7.74
C ALA A 58 7.27 8.61 8.90
N LEU A 59 6.95 8.95 10.15
CA LEU A 59 7.51 8.30 11.34
C LEU A 59 7.21 6.81 11.38
N GLY A 60 5.95 6.42 11.08
CA GLY A 60 5.56 5.01 10.98
C GLY A 60 6.37 4.26 9.91
N THR A 61 6.58 4.89 8.75
CA THR A 61 7.39 4.31 7.66
C THR A 61 8.83 4.08 8.10
N VAL A 62 9.43 5.03 8.83
CA VAL A 62 10.80 4.86 9.38
C VAL A 62 10.83 3.78 10.45
N ALA A 63 9.86 3.78 11.37
CA ALA A 63 9.74 2.81 12.45
C ALA A 63 9.61 1.36 11.94
N SER A 64 8.98 1.17 10.77
CA SER A 64 8.84 -0.14 10.13
C SER A 64 10.18 -0.86 9.90
N ARG A 65 11.28 -0.12 9.72
CA ARG A 65 12.62 -0.68 9.47
C ARG A 65 13.13 -1.53 10.64
N PHE A 66 12.74 -1.19 11.86
CA PHE A 66 13.10 -1.96 13.05
C PHE A 66 12.27 -3.23 13.21
N ILE A 67 11.08 -3.26 12.63
CA ILE A 67 10.13 -4.38 12.71
C ILE A 67 10.37 -5.36 11.55
N VAL A 68 10.69 -4.85 10.36
CA VAL A 68 10.77 -5.64 9.13
C VAL A 68 11.82 -6.74 9.20
N SER A 69 12.99 -6.49 9.82
CA SER A 69 14.07 -7.49 9.85
C SER A 69 13.67 -8.71 10.67
N ARG A 70 13.03 -8.51 11.83
CA ARG A 70 12.56 -9.59 12.71
C ARG A 70 11.42 -10.40 12.08
N PHE A 71 10.50 -9.73 11.40
CA PHE A 71 9.37 -10.42 10.76
C PHE A 71 9.77 -11.11 9.46
N SER A 72 10.65 -10.49 8.66
CA SER A 72 11.12 -11.07 7.40
C SER A 72 11.96 -12.32 7.61
N THR A 73 12.79 -12.39 8.66
CA THR A 73 13.58 -13.59 8.96
C THR A 73 12.71 -14.73 9.49
N ARG A 74 11.65 -14.41 10.24
CA ARG A 74 10.78 -15.42 10.88
C ARG A 74 9.66 -15.94 9.98
N PHE A 75 9.05 -15.07 9.17
CA PHE A 75 7.84 -15.38 8.38
C PHE A 75 8.05 -15.26 6.86
N GLY A 76 9.26 -14.90 6.42
CA GLY A 76 9.58 -14.70 5.02
C GLY A 76 8.88 -13.51 4.37
N SER A 77 9.02 -13.39 3.05
CA SER A 77 8.42 -12.31 2.25
C SER A 77 6.90 -12.36 2.25
N THR A 78 6.30 -13.55 2.09
CA THR A 78 4.84 -13.74 2.07
C THR A 78 4.17 -13.37 3.39
N GLY A 79 4.75 -13.78 4.53
CA GLY A 79 4.22 -13.44 5.84
C GLY A 79 4.31 -11.94 6.14
N THR A 80 5.42 -11.31 5.72
CA THR A 80 5.63 -9.87 5.91
C THR A 80 4.69 -9.02 5.04
N ILE A 81 4.43 -9.43 3.79
CA ILE A 81 3.41 -8.77 2.94
C ILE A 81 2.02 -8.91 3.56
N THR A 82 1.68 -10.10 4.07
CA THR A 82 0.39 -10.32 4.74
C THR A 82 0.24 -9.40 5.96
N LEU A 83 1.28 -9.26 6.77
CA LEU A 83 1.30 -8.33 7.89
C LEU A 83 1.10 -6.88 7.42
N ALA A 84 1.78 -6.44 6.36
CA ALA A 84 1.62 -5.10 5.81
C ALA A 84 0.17 -4.82 5.38
N LEU A 85 -0.49 -5.78 4.73
CA LEU A 85 -1.90 -5.67 4.33
C LEU A 85 -2.83 -5.56 5.54
N TRP A 86 -2.60 -6.36 6.59
CA TRP A 86 -3.38 -6.25 7.83
C TRP A 86 -3.18 -4.92 8.54
N VAL A 87 -1.94 -4.43 8.59
CA VAL A 87 -1.62 -3.12 9.18
C VAL A 87 -2.35 -2.00 8.43
N TRP A 88 -2.40 -2.05 7.09
CA TRP A 88 -3.20 -1.13 6.28
C TRP A 88 -4.71 -1.29 6.47
N ALA A 89 -5.21 -2.51 6.64
CA ALA A 89 -6.63 -2.75 6.92
C ALA A 89 -7.04 -2.13 8.26
N VAL A 90 -6.26 -2.34 9.32
CA VAL A 90 -6.54 -1.76 10.64
C VAL A 90 -6.48 -0.23 10.61
N SER A 91 -5.47 0.35 9.96
CA SER A 91 -5.36 1.81 9.88
C SER A 91 -6.47 2.44 9.06
N SER A 92 -6.85 1.85 7.93
CA SER A 92 -7.91 2.37 7.08
C SER A 92 -9.28 2.34 7.76
N VAL A 93 -9.60 1.28 8.51
CA VAL A 93 -10.81 1.23 9.36
C VAL A 93 -10.76 2.32 10.43
N GLY A 94 -9.60 2.49 11.09
CA GLY A 94 -9.39 3.56 12.05
C GLY A 94 -9.68 4.95 11.46
N ILE A 95 -9.18 5.23 10.26
CA ILE A 95 -9.40 6.50 9.56
C ILE A 95 -10.88 6.67 9.15
N ALA A 96 -11.54 5.61 8.66
CA ALA A 96 -12.90 5.72 8.14
C ALA A 96 -13.97 6.07 9.20
N PHE A 97 -13.80 5.59 10.44
CA PHE A 97 -14.79 5.75 11.50
C PHE A 97 -14.42 6.74 12.60
N THR A 98 -13.20 7.27 12.57
CA THR A 98 -12.72 8.19 13.58
C THR A 98 -13.23 9.61 13.35
N SER A 99 -13.62 10.28 14.44
CA SER A 99 -13.84 11.76 14.47
C SER A 99 -12.85 12.48 15.41
N ASN A 100 -11.91 11.73 16.03
CA ASN A 100 -10.92 12.25 16.96
C ASN A 100 -9.53 12.37 16.31
N ARG A 101 -8.92 13.56 16.39
CA ARG A 101 -7.60 13.87 15.80
C ARG A 101 -6.47 12.97 16.27
N TYR A 102 -6.45 12.58 17.53
CA TYR A 102 -5.39 11.73 18.07
C TYR A 102 -5.48 10.31 17.49
N VAL A 103 -6.69 9.79 17.34
CA VAL A 103 -6.92 8.46 16.74
C VAL A 103 -6.61 8.49 15.24
N ALA A 104 -6.91 9.59 14.55
CA ALA A 104 -6.56 9.76 13.13
C ALA A 104 -5.03 9.79 12.95
N ILE A 105 -4.30 10.54 13.80
CA ILE A 105 -2.83 10.60 13.80
C ILE A 105 -2.24 9.21 14.08
N ALA A 106 -2.71 8.53 15.12
CA ALA A 106 -2.25 7.17 15.42
C ALA A 106 -2.52 6.21 14.26
N SER A 107 -3.68 6.31 13.61
CA SER A 107 -4.01 5.50 12.44
C SER A 107 -3.09 5.79 11.25
N TYR A 108 -2.71 7.05 11.02
CA TYR A 108 -1.72 7.41 9.99
C TYR A 108 -0.31 6.89 10.31
N VAL A 109 0.10 6.87 11.58
CA VAL A 109 1.35 6.23 12.00
C VAL A 109 1.31 4.74 11.66
N ILE A 110 0.23 4.04 12.01
CA ILE A 110 0.03 2.62 11.69
C ILE A 110 0.04 2.40 10.17
N LEU A 111 -0.64 3.26 9.40
CA LEU A 111 -0.64 3.23 7.94
C LEU A 111 0.79 3.36 7.37
N GLY A 112 1.60 4.24 7.96
CA GLY A 112 3.02 4.40 7.64
C GLY A 112 3.83 3.13 7.87
N ILE A 113 3.60 2.43 8.99
CA ILE A 113 4.27 1.15 9.29
C ILE A 113 3.99 0.14 8.18
N GLY A 114 2.71 -0.01 7.78
CA GLY A 114 2.31 -0.91 6.69
C GLY A 114 2.98 -0.56 5.36
N ASN A 115 3.05 0.74 5.05
CA ASN A 115 3.71 1.23 3.85
C ASN A 115 5.21 0.91 3.81
N GLY A 116 5.89 1.07 4.93
CA GLY A 116 7.30 0.73 5.04
C GLY A 116 7.56 -0.78 4.89
N LEU A 117 6.76 -1.62 5.58
CA LEU A 117 6.85 -3.08 5.44
C LEU A 117 6.65 -3.53 3.99
N TRP A 118 5.60 -3.02 3.32
CA TRP A 118 5.35 -3.31 1.92
C TRP A 118 6.50 -2.86 1.02
N THR A 119 6.94 -1.61 1.18
CA THR A 119 7.97 -1.01 0.32
C THR A 119 9.28 -1.78 0.37
N ILE A 120 9.70 -2.22 1.56
CA ILE A 120 10.93 -2.97 1.75
C ILE A 120 10.85 -4.32 1.04
N ILE A 121 9.84 -5.14 1.36
CA ILE A 121 9.71 -6.48 0.77
C ILE A 121 9.48 -6.41 -0.75
N ASN A 122 8.64 -5.49 -1.21
CA ASN A 122 8.36 -5.30 -2.62
C ASN A 122 9.63 -4.88 -3.39
N THR A 123 10.49 -4.05 -2.79
CA THR A 123 11.78 -3.68 -3.40
C THR A 123 12.74 -4.88 -3.44
N THR A 124 12.86 -5.61 -2.34
CA THR A 124 13.71 -6.81 -2.25
C THR A 124 13.30 -7.87 -3.28
N LEU A 125 12.01 -8.21 -3.38
CA LEU A 125 11.51 -9.18 -4.35
C LEU A 125 11.78 -8.74 -5.78
N ARG A 126 11.60 -7.45 -6.09
CA ARG A 126 11.93 -6.93 -7.43
C ARG A 126 13.41 -7.04 -7.74
N GLN A 127 14.28 -6.74 -6.78
CA GLN A 127 15.73 -6.84 -6.96
C GLN A 127 16.18 -8.30 -7.17
N GLN A 128 15.58 -9.25 -6.45
CA GLN A 128 15.91 -10.67 -6.58
C GLN A 128 15.43 -11.28 -7.90
N LEU A 129 14.23 -10.89 -8.37
CA LEU A 129 13.62 -11.47 -9.56
C LEU A 129 14.03 -10.79 -10.86
N THR A 130 14.61 -9.58 -10.79
CA THR A 130 14.93 -8.79 -11.99
C THR A 130 16.44 -8.79 -12.25
N PRO A 131 16.90 -9.22 -13.43
CA PRO A 131 18.31 -9.10 -13.81
C PRO A 131 18.80 -7.66 -13.73
N ALA A 132 20.03 -7.45 -13.26
CA ALA A 132 20.60 -6.10 -13.06
C ALA A 132 20.47 -5.20 -14.29
N ARG A 133 20.72 -5.73 -15.49
CA ARG A 133 20.59 -5.02 -16.78
C ARG A 133 19.15 -4.56 -17.11
N MET A 134 18.12 -5.16 -16.52
CA MET A 134 16.70 -4.84 -16.75
C MET A 134 16.07 -4.04 -15.61
N LEU A 135 16.75 -3.89 -14.48
CA LEU A 135 16.20 -3.34 -13.24
C LEU A 135 15.65 -1.91 -13.43
N GLY A 136 16.38 -1.05 -14.16
CA GLY A 136 15.92 0.30 -14.48
C GLY A 136 14.66 0.33 -15.36
N ARG A 137 14.60 -0.52 -16.39
CA ARG A 137 13.45 -0.61 -17.31
C ARG A 137 12.22 -1.20 -16.63
N MET A 138 12.42 -2.23 -15.79
CA MET A 138 11.36 -2.84 -14.98
C MET A 138 10.80 -1.84 -13.97
N ASN A 139 11.67 -1.13 -13.24
CA ASN A 139 11.23 -0.17 -12.23
C ASN A 139 10.45 0.99 -12.85
N ALA A 140 10.84 1.44 -14.05
CA ALA A 140 10.06 2.42 -14.81
C ALA A 140 8.67 1.89 -15.13
N ALA A 141 8.56 0.68 -15.71
CA ALA A 141 7.28 0.05 -16.02
C ALA A 141 6.39 -0.14 -14.77
N PHE A 142 6.98 -0.63 -13.67
CA PHE A 142 6.31 -0.78 -12.39
C PHE A 142 5.74 0.55 -11.89
N ARG A 143 6.56 1.61 -11.89
CA ARG A 143 6.14 2.94 -11.44
C ARG A 143 5.03 3.50 -12.32
N THR A 144 5.15 3.38 -13.64
CA THR A 144 4.11 3.84 -14.57
C THR A 144 2.76 3.21 -14.25
N VAL A 145 2.71 1.89 -14.01
CA VAL A 145 1.45 1.21 -13.68
C VAL A 145 0.96 1.58 -12.28
N SER A 146 1.82 1.51 -11.27
CA SER A 146 1.41 1.73 -9.87
C SER A 146 1.05 3.18 -9.55
N TRP A 147 1.64 4.17 -10.24
CA TRP A 147 1.36 5.59 -10.02
C TRP A 147 0.44 6.18 -11.09
N GLY A 148 0.35 5.59 -12.29
CA GLY A 148 -0.53 6.06 -13.35
C GLY A 148 -2.02 6.02 -12.99
N VAL A 149 -2.40 5.19 -12.01
CA VAL A 149 -3.77 5.07 -11.50
C VAL A 149 -4.16 6.18 -10.52
N VAL A 150 -3.19 6.93 -9.97
CA VAL A 150 -3.41 7.97 -8.96
C VAL A 150 -4.39 9.07 -9.39
N PRO A 151 -4.26 9.71 -10.57
CA PRO A 151 -5.21 10.76 -10.98
C PRO A 151 -6.63 10.22 -11.13
N PHE A 152 -6.80 8.99 -11.60
CA PHE A 152 -8.11 8.34 -11.70
C PHE A 152 -8.70 8.03 -10.33
N GLY A 153 -7.87 7.59 -9.38
CA GLY A 153 -8.28 7.39 -7.99
C GLY A 153 -8.75 8.70 -7.34
N ALA A 154 -7.97 9.77 -7.48
CA ALA A 154 -8.34 11.09 -6.96
C ALA A 154 -9.65 11.61 -7.56
N ALA A 155 -9.83 11.49 -8.88
CA ALA A 155 -11.08 11.86 -9.55
C ALA A 155 -12.26 11.01 -9.06
N PHE A 156 -12.07 9.69 -8.94
CA PHE A 156 -13.07 8.79 -8.37
C PHE A 156 -13.45 9.17 -6.95
N GLY A 157 -12.46 9.51 -6.10
CA GLY A 157 -12.68 9.97 -4.74
C GLY A 157 -13.56 11.22 -4.67
N GLY A 158 -13.26 12.23 -5.49
CA GLY A 158 -14.07 13.45 -5.56
C GLY A 158 -15.52 13.20 -6.00
N VAL A 159 -15.72 12.36 -7.02
CA VAL A 159 -17.07 11.98 -7.48
C VAL A 159 -17.79 11.16 -6.41
N ALA A 160 -17.13 10.17 -5.81
CA ALA A 160 -17.68 9.33 -4.76
C ALA A 160 -18.07 10.15 -3.52
N ALA A 161 -17.29 11.17 -3.15
CA ALA A 161 -17.62 12.08 -2.04
C ALA A 161 -18.92 12.85 -2.29
N ARG A 162 -19.22 13.20 -3.55
CA ARG A 162 -20.47 13.91 -3.90
C ARG A 162 -21.72 13.06 -3.65
N TYR A 163 -21.64 11.75 -3.85
CA TYR A 163 -22.79 10.83 -3.71
C TYR A 163 -22.85 10.11 -2.37
N LEU A 164 -21.70 9.75 -1.79
CA LEU A 164 -21.59 8.97 -0.56
C LEU A 164 -21.21 9.82 0.67
N GLY A 165 -21.09 11.14 0.48
CA GLY A 165 -20.55 12.06 1.47
C GLY A 165 -19.04 11.91 1.66
N LEU A 166 -18.46 12.82 2.44
CA LEU A 166 -17.01 12.90 2.64
C LEU A 166 -16.41 11.64 3.30
N ARG A 167 -17.21 10.88 4.07
CA ARG A 167 -16.79 9.58 4.67
C ARG A 167 -16.77 8.43 3.68
N GLY A 168 -17.57 8.49 2.61
CA GLY A 168 -17.75 7.39 1.66
C GLY A 168 -16.43 6.86 1.07
N PRO A 169 -15.57 7.72 0.48
CA PRO A 169 -14.29 7.30 -0.08
C PRO A 169 -13.35 6.61 0.94
N PHE A 170 -13.35 7.06 2.20
CA PHE A 170 -12.56 6.43 3.26
C PHE A 170 -13.11 5.04 3.64
N ILE A 171 -14.43 4.87 3.68
CA ILE A 171 -15.07 3.57 3.92
C ILE A 171 -14.77 2.60 2.77
N VAL A 172 -14.88 3.06 1.52
CA VAL A 172 -14.54 2.24 0.34
C VAL A 172 -13.07 1.82 0.39
N PHE A 173 -12.17 2.74 0.72
CA PHE A 173 -10.75 2.44 0.93
C PHE A 173 -10.55 1.37 2.02
N ALA A 174 -11.24 1.49 3.16
CA ALA A 174 -11.16 0.51 4.24
C ALA A 174 -11.67 -0.87 3.82
N ILE A 175 -12.80 -0.96 3.11
CA ILE A 175 -13.35 -2.22 2.59
C ILE A 175 -12.34 -2.89 1.66
N VAL A 176 -11.71 -2.14 0.76
CA VAL A 176 -10.72 -2.70 -0.18
C VAL A 176 -9.46 -3.16 0.54
N MET A 177 -8.97 -2.42 1.54
CA MET A 177 -7.82 -2.86 2.35
C MET A 177 -8.12 -4.14 3.13
N VAL A 178 -9.28 -4.21 3.79
CA VAL A 178 -9.72 -5.39 4.53
C VAL A 178 -9.88 -6.59 3.60
N GLY A 179 -10.54 -6.39 2.45
CA GLY A 179 -10.65 -7.42 1.41
C GLY A 179 -9.27 -7.91 0.96
N SER A 180 -8.34 -7.00 0.68
CA SER A 180 -6.98 -7.33 0.29
C SER A 180 -6.23 -8.11 1.37
N ALA A 181 -6.44 -7.79 2.65
CA ALA A 181 -5.85 -8.50 3.78
C ALA A 181 -6.44 -9.90 3.98
N VAL A 182 -7.77 -10.04 3.86
CA VAL A 182 -8.46 -11.33 3.97
C VAL A 182 -8.07 -12.27 2.83
N PHE A 183 -8.05 -11.75 1.59
CA PHE A 183 -7.64 -12.51 0.41
C PHE A 183 -6.11 -12.56 0.23
N ALA A 184 -5.32 -12.05 1.18
CA ALA A 184 -3.86 -12.06 1.09
C ALA A 184 -3.31 -13.49 0.92
N ARG A 185 -3.82 -14.48 1.67
CA ARG A 185 -3.35 -15.86 1.57
C ARG A 185 -3.52 -16.48 0.17
N PRO A 186 -4.70 -16.47 -0.47
CA PRO A 186 -4.86 -16.97 -1.83
C PRO A 186 -4.11 -16.11 -2.87
N ILE A 187 -4.05 -14.79 -2.68
CA ILE A 187 -3.34 -13.89 -3.59
C ILE A 187 -1.82 -14.13 -3.56
N LEU A 188 -1.28 -14.45 -2.38
CA LEU A 188 0.17 -14.63 -2.14
C LEU A 188 0.62 -16.10 -2.16
N LYS A 189 -0.30 -17.09 -2.17
CA LYS A 189 -0.01 -18.54 -2.30
C LYS A 189 1.02 -18.89 -3.40
N PRO A 190 0.99 -18.25 -4.58
CA PRO A 190 1.97 -18.50 -5.63
C PRO A 190 3.38 -17.95 -5.33
N LEU A 191 3.48 -16.90 -4.49
CA LEU A 191 4.78 -16.35 -4.06
C LEU A 191 5.51 -17.35 -3.16
N SER A 192 4.78 -18.09 -2.32
CA SER A 192 5.40 -19.15 -1.50
C SER A 192 5.91 -20.31 -2.33
N SER A 193 5.26 -20.71 -3.43
CA SER A 193 5.71 -21.84 -4.25
C SER A 193 6.94 -21.50 -5.11
N GLU A 194 7.03 -20.29 -5.65
CA GLU A 194 8.16 -19.90 -6.53
C GLU A 194 9.40 -19.46 -5.74
N VAL A 195 9.26 -18.75 -4.61
CA VAL A 195 10.41 -18.36 -3.77
C VAL A 195 11.07 -19.61 -3.16
N ILE A 196 10.29 -20.62 -2.76
CA ILE A 196 10.82 -21.91 -2.29
C ILE A 196 11.46 -22.69 -3.45
N GLY A 197 10.91 -22.62 -4.66
CA GLY A 197 11.48 -23.27 -5.85
C GLY A 197 12.84 -22.72 -6.27
N THR A 198 13.13 -21.43 -6.03
CA THR A 198 14.44 -20.82 -6.30
C THR A 198 15.51 -21.18 -5.28
N THR A 199 15.16 -21.49 -4.03
CA THR A 199 16.13 -21.90 -3.00
C THR A 199 16.55 -23.37 -3.09
N VAL A 200 15.82 -24.20 -3.84
CA VAL A 200 16.09 -25.65 -3.97
C VAL A 200 16.86 -25.99 -5.27
N ARG A 201 17.17 -25.00 -6.11
CA ARG A 201 18.12 -25.17 -7.23
C ARG A 201 19.53 -24.78 -6.80
N THR A 202 20.16 -25.64 -6.00
CA THR A 202 21.62 -25.71 -5.85
C THR A 202 22.04 -27.16 -5.96
#